data_AF-A0A1N6YF10-F1
#
_entry.id   AF-A0A1N6YF10-F1
#
_cell.length_a   1.000
_cell.length_b   1.000
_cell.length_c   1.000
_cell.angle_alpha   90.00
_cell.angle_beta   90.00
_cell.angle_gamma   90.00
#
_symmetry.space_group_name_H-M   'P 1'
#
loop_
_entity.id
_entity.type
_entity.pdbx_description
1 polymer ?
#
loop_
_entity_poly.entity_id
_entity_poly.type
_entity_poly.pdbx_seq_one_letter_code
_entity_poly.pdbx_strand_id
1 'polypeptide(L)'
;MDRNKLVARNKTITDEAREILDAVTKENPLTDEQRAELDRLDTELRANEAALEVLNEREEQDARLARVNASRAQYGTQRTGHPGDISSSFGGSTRDQAKRTLDTLHRSGQLPDHAAEKATDLVTKQGTARDQDVAARWVVVAGNEAYRSAFGKMLADPQKGHMLWTPQEQEAYRQAEQLRVEMRANMAEATGGAGGYMVPVVLDPAIMLSSSGSINPLRRISRVVQTVGSQWSGITSTGISAEWLGADNTARAMSEQPPVVANPNIPVFLGDAFVPYSYEIGMDIRDFQAEITKLTLDAADQLMNTAYTTGTGVGQPKGLITALVAAGGSSVVASGTADTFKASDVYALQNAQAPRFSARSEWVAALPTINTMAQMETTAGARLFPELGSGRLLNRSIHELSNMDGAVNATQENYILAYGDFSNFVIVDRIGTTIELIPNLMDPATGRPSGKRGLVLYFRTGSDVVVPNAFRLLNVT
;
A
#
# COMPACT_ATOMS: atom_id res chain seq x y z
N MET A 1 2.26 38.63 -55.70
CA MET A 1 1.48 38.52 -56.95
C MET A 1 0.02 38.67 -56.56
N ASP A 2 -0.72 39.56 -57.20
CA ASP A 2 -2.08 39.91 -56.77
C ASP A 2 -3.08 38.90 -57.35
N ARG A 3 -3.87 38.24 -56.48
CA ARG A 3 -4.84 37.19 -56.83
C ARG A 3 -5.75 37.63 -58.00
N ASN A 4 -6.21 38.87 -57.95
CA ASN A 4 -7.12 39.42 -58.96
C ASN A 4 -6.45 39.51 -60.35
N LYS A 5 -5.13 39.70 -60.41
CA LYS A 5 -4.39 39.75 -61.68
C LYS A 5 -4.22 38.36 -62.29
N LEU A 6 -4.00 37.33 -61.48
CA LEU A 6 -3.88 35.95 -61.93
C LEU A 6 -5.21 35.40 -62.45
N VAL A 7 -6.32 35.67 -61.74
CA VAL A 7 -7.66 35.26 -62.19
C VAL A 7 -8.04 35.97 -63.50
N ALA A 8 -7.74 37.27 -63.62
CA ALA A 8 -7.96 38.00 -64.87
C ALA A 8 -7.12 37.43 -66.03
N ARG A 9 -5.85 37.10 -65.77
CA ARG A 9 -4.95 36.51 -66.78
C ARG A 9 -5.40 35.11 -67.22
N ASN A 10 -5.85 34.26 -66.29
CA ASN A 10 -6.40 32.94 -66.65
C ASN A 10 -7.64 33.05 -67.53
N LYS A 11 -8.52 34.03 -67.26
CA LYS A 11 -9.68 34.29 -68.12
C LYS A 11 -9.25 34.69 -69.53
N THR A 12 -8.26 35.58 -69.67
CA THR A 12 -7.72 35.97 -70.97
C THR A 12 -7.08 34.80 -71.70
N ILE A 13 -6.30 33.96 -71.01
CA ILE A 13 -5.70 32.75 -71.59
C ILE A 13 -6.77 31.77 -72.11
N THR A 14 -7.86 31.58 -71.35
CA THR A 14 -8.97 30.71 -71.80
C THR A 14 -9.72 31.29 -73.00
N ASP A 15 -9.82 32.62 -73.09
CA ASP A 15 -10.45 33.28 -74.23
C ASP A 15 -9.54 33.19 -75.49
N GLU A 16 -8.23 33.39 -75.34
CA GLU A 16 -7.22 33.22 -76.41
C GLU A 16 -7.15 31.77 -76.91
N ALA A 17 -7.15 30.78 -76.01
CA ALA A 17 -7.15 29.37 -76.38
C ALA A 17 -8.44 28.94 -77.11
N ARG A 18 -9.58 29.54 -76.72
CA ARG A 18 -10.88 29.29 -77.36
C ARG A 18 -10.95 29.88 -78.76
N GLU A 19 -10.39 31.07 -78.98
CA GLU A 19 -10.32 31.70 -80.30
C GLU A 19 -9.47 30.86 -81.28
N ILE A 20 -8.35 30.30 -80.81
CA ILE A 20 -7.51 29.40 -81.60
C ILE A 20 -8.27 28.10 -81.94
N LEU A 21 -9.08 27.58 -81.01
CA LEU A 21 -9.86 26.35 -81.22
C LEU A 21 -11.09 26.55 -82.13
N ASP A 22 -11.75 27.71 -82.05
CA ASP A 22 -12.92 28.05 -82.87
C ASP A 22 -12.54 28.33 -84.35
N ALA A 23 -11.28 28.68 -84.62
CA ALA A 23 -10.73 28.81 -85.98
C ALA A 23 -10.51 27.45 -86.69
N VAL A 24 -10.67 26.34 -85.97
CA VAL A 24 -10.44 24.98 -86.49
C VAL A 24 -11.70 24.46 -87.16
N THR A 25 -11.61 24.18 -88.45
CA THR A 25 -12.69 23.55 -89.23
C THR A 25 -12.19 22.23 -89.83
N LYS A 26 -13.11 21.37 -90.27
CA LYS A 26 -12.75 20.07 -90.90
C LYS A 26 -11.81 20.19 -92.10
N GLU A 27 -11.73 21.36 -92.72
CA GLU A 27 -10.91 21.63 -93.91
C GLU A 27 -9.57 22.31 -93.60
N ASN A 28 -9.34 22.80 -92.37
CA ASN A 28 -8.10 23.47 -91.99
C ASN A 28 -7.62 22.97 -90.60
N PRO A 29 -6.75 21.93 -90.55
CA PRO A 29 -6.24 21.41 -89.29
C PRO A 29 -5.28 22.42 -88.63
N LEU A 30 -5.13 22.33 -87.30
CA LEU A 30 -4.16 23.16 -86.56
C LEU A 30 -2.79 23.14 -87.23
N THR A 31 -2.25 24.32 -87.50
CA THR A 31 -0.85 24.45 -87.90
C THR A 31 0.07 24.14 -86.72
N ASP A 32 1.31 23.74 -86.99
CA ASP A 32 2.28 23.42 -85.93
C ASP A 32 2.59 24.64 -85.04
N GLU A 33 2.48 25.86 -85.58
CA GLU A 33 2.60 27.11 -84.81
C GLU A 33 1.43 27.31 -83.84
N GLN A 34 0.19 27.00 -84.25
CA GLN A 34 -0.99 27.08 -83.38
C GLN A 34 -0.94 26.03 -82.26
N ARG A 35 -0.36 24.86 -82.52
CA ARG A 35 -0.13 23.84 -81.48
C ARG A 35 0.89 24.30 -80.44
N ALA A 36 2.01 24.86 -80.89
CA ALA A 36 3.04 25.37 -79.99
C ALA A 36 2.51 26.52 -79.10
N GLU A 37 1.65 27.39 -79.64
CA GLU A 37 1.05 28.47 -78.85
C GLU A 37 0.01 27.95 -77.85
N LEU A 38 -0.80 26.94 -78.21
CA LEU A 38 -1.70 26.28 -77.24
C LEU A 38 -0.93 25.58 -76.11
N ASP A 39 0.16 24.88 -76.42
CA ASP A 39 1.00 24.22 -75.41
C ASP A 39 1.64 25.24 -74.46
N ARG A 40 2.03 26.40 -74.99
CA ARG A 40 2.55 27.53 -74.20
C ARG A 40 1.47 28.11 -73.27
N LEU A 41 0.26 28.33 -73.80
CA LEU A 41 -0.87 28.84 -73.02
C LEU A 41 -1.31 27.86 -71.92
N ASP A 42 -1.32 26.56 -72.20
CA ASP A 42 -1.61 25.51 -71.20
C ASP A 42 -0.54 25.48 -70.09
N THR A 43 0.73 25.63 -70.47
CA THR A 43 1.84 25.71 -69.50
C THR A 43 1.72 26.95 -68.60
N GLU A 44 1.37 28.10 -69.16
CA GLU A 44 1.14 29.34 -68.41
C GLU A 44 -0.08 29.21 -67.48
N LEU A 45 -1.16 28.58 -67.95
CA LEU A 45 -2.38 28.36 -67.16
C LEU A 45 -2.11 27.45 -65.96
N ARG A 46 -1.42 26.32 -66.15
CA ARG A 46 -1.03 25.42 -65.05
C ARG A 46 -0.13 26.12 -64.02
N ALA A 47 0.80 26.96 -64.46
CA ALA A 47 1.65 27.73 -63.57
C ALA A 47 0.85 28.76 -62.74
N ASN A 48 -0.13 29.42 -63.36
CA ASN A 48 -1.01 30.37 -62.67
C ASN A 48 -1.97 29.69 -61.70
N GLU A 49 -2.51 28.52 -62.05
CA GLU A 49 -3.36 27.71 -61.16
C GLU A 49 -2.59 27.22 -59.92
N ALA A 50 -1.37 26.72 -60.11
CA ALA A 50 -0.49 26.37 -58.99
C ALA A 50 -0.18 27.57 -58.08
N ALA A 51 0.04 28.76 -58.67
CA ALA A 51 0.24 29.98 -57.90
C ALA A 51 -1.02 30.42 -57.12
N LEU A 52 -2.21 30.22 -57.68
CA LEU A 52 -3.49 30.49 -57.01
C LEU A 52 -3.76 29.52 -55.87
N GLU A 53 -3.41 28.24 -56.01
CA GLU A 53 -3.53 27.24 -54.96
C GLU A 53 -2.68 27.62 -53.73
N VAL A 54 -1.40 27.97 -53.95
CA VAL A 54 -0.51 28.45 -52.87
C VAL A 54 -1.05 29.71 -52.19
N LEU A 55 -1.68 30.62 -52.93
CA LEU A 55 -2.30 31.82 -52.36
C LEU A 55 -3.55 31.49 -51.52
N ASN A 56 -4.39 30.55 -51.98
CA ASN A 56 -5.55 30.07 -51.22
C ASN A 56 -5.13 29.38 -49.92
N GLU A 57 -4.11 28.52 -49.97
CA GLU A 57 -3.57 27.86 -48.78
C GLU A 57 -3.05 28.87 -47.75
N ARG A 58 -2.38 29.94 -48.21
CA ARG A 58 -1.92 31.03 -47.34
C ARG A 58 -3.08 31.80 -46.72
N GLU A 59 -4.10 32.16 -47.51
CA GLU A 59 -5.30 32.84 -47.00
C GLU A 59 -6.06 31.96 -45.99
N GLU A 60 -6.15 30.65 -46.22
CA GLU A 60 -6.77 29.71 -45.28
C GLU A 60 -5.96 29.55 -43.99
N GLN A 61 -4.63 29.52 -44.08
CA GLN A 61 -3.73 29.50 -42.93
C GLN A 61 -3.87 30.80 -42.11
N ASP A 62 -3.90 31.95 -42.77
CA ASP A 62 -4.08 33.25 -42.11
C ASP A 62 -5.48 33.36 -41.48
N ALA A 63 -6.53 32.89 -42.14
CA ALA A 63 -7.88 32.83 -41.59
C ALA A 63 -7.99 31.83 -40.42
N ARG A 64 -7.23 30.72 -40.46
CA ARG A 64 -7.13 29.77 -39.34
C ARG A 64 -6.40 30.42 -38.16
N LEU A 65 -5.29 31.11 -38.40
CA LEU A 65 -4.55 31.84 -37.37
C LEU A 65 -5.38 32.98 -36.76
N ALA A 66 -6.13 33.72 -37.58
CA ALA A 66 -7.05 34.76 -37.12
C ALA A 66 -8.17 34.18 -36.23
N ARG A 67 -8.75 33.02 -36.61
CA ARG A 67 -9.73 32.31 -35.78
C ARG A 67 -9.14 31.82 -34.45
N VAL A 68 -7.92 31.29 -34.48
CA VAL A 68 -7.19 30.86 -33.27
C VAL A 68 -6.88 32.06 -32.37
N ASN A 69 -6.46 33.19 -32.94
CA ASN A 69 -6.17 34.41 -32.19
C ASN A 69 -7.44 35.07 -31.62
N ALA A 70 -8.54 35.08 -32.37
CA ALA A 70 -9.85 35.55 -31.89
C ALA A 70 -10.37 34.66 -30.74
N SER A 71 -10.23 33.34 -30.86
CA SER A 71 -10.56 32.39 -29.78
C SER A 71 -9.68 32.62 -28.53
N ARG A 72 -8.37 32.84 -28.71
CA ARG A 72 -7.45 33.19 -27.61
C ARG A 72 -7.80 34.51 -26.93
N ALA A 73 -8.27 35.51 -27.68
CA ALA A 73 -8.68 36.80 -27.13
C ALA A 73 -10.00 36.72 -26.35
N GLN A 74 -10.92 35.84 -26.75
CA GLN A 74 -12.23 35.68 -26.10
C GLN A 74 -12.21 34.77 -24.86
N TYR A 75 -11.36 33.75 -24.83
CA TYR A 75 -11.37 32.72 -23.76
C TYR A 75 -10.08 32.63 -22.93
N GLY A 76 -9.07 33.47 -23.22
CA GLY A 76 -7.78 33.41 -22.55
C GLY A 76 -6.97 32.15 -22.88
N THR A 77 -5.66 32.19 -22.62
CA THR A 77 -4.76 31.07 -22.92
C THR A 77 -4.87 29.96 -21.87
N GLN A 78 -5.75 28.98 -22.09
CA GLN A 78 -5.53 27.64 -21.52
C GLN A 78 -4.39 26.97 -22.30
N ARG A 79 -3.27 26.69 -21.61
CA ARG A 79 -2.23 25.78 -22.12
C ARG A 79 -2.84 24.39 -22.23
N THR A 80 -3.18 23.98 -23.45
CA THR A 80 -3.48 22.58 -23.76
C THR A 80 -2.17 21.78 -23.67
N GLY A 81 -2.01 21.06 -22.57
CA GLY A 81 -1.01 20.01 -22.40
C GLY A 81 -1.28 18.83 -23.34
N HIS A 82 -0.25 18.00 -23.51
CA HIS A 82 -0.24 16.79 -24.32
C HIS A 82 -1.46 15.87 -24.05
N PRO A 83 -1.96 15.15 -25.07
CA PRO A 83 -3.04 14.18 -24.91
C PRO A 83 -2.56 13.03 -24.01
N GLY A 84 -2.98 13.11 -22.75
CA GLY A 84 -2.48 12.36 -21.59
C GLY A 84 -2.84 13.08 -20.27
N ASP A 85 -3.15 14.37 -20.35
CA ASP A 85 -3.39 15.26 -19.22
C ASP A 85 -4.88 15.60 -18.98
N ILE A 86 -5.80 14.65 -19.21
CA ILE A 86 -7.25 14.85 -18.97
C ILE A 86 -7.65 14.48 -17.52
N SER A 87 -6.69 14.18 -16.64
CA SER A 87 -6.96 13.94 -15.21
C SER A 87 -6.72 15.16 -14.31
N SER A 88 -6.20 16.28 -14.81
CA SER A 88 -5.69 17.36 -13.95
C SER A 88 -6.61 18.58 -13.78
N SER A 89 -7.75 18.69 -14.49
CA SER A 89 -8.69 19.82 -14.32
C SER A 89 -9.87 19.55 -13.36
N PHE A 90 -9.96 18.35 -12.80
CA PHE A 90 -10.71 18.02 -11.57
C PHE A 90 -9.79 17.40 -10.49
N GLY A 91 -8.49 17.65 -10.63
CA GLY A 91 -7.42 17.06 -9.83
C GLY A 91 -7.37 17.68 -8.44
N GLY A 92 -8.04 17.03 -7.48
CA GLY A 92 -7.52 17.09 -6.13
C GLY A 92 -6.11 16.49 -6.12
N SER A 93 -5.34 16.77 -5.07
CA SER A 93 -4.01 16.18 -4.91
C SER A 93 -4.06 14.65 -5.08
N THR A 94 -2.96 13.96 -5.37
CA THR A 94 -2.92 12.48 -5.40
C THR A 94 -3.54 11.86 -4.13
N ARG A 95 -3.49 12.58 -3.00
CA ARG A 95 -4.17 12.22 -1.76
C ARG A 95 -5.70 12.32 -1.85
N ASP A 96 -6.24 13.34 -2.51
CA ASP A 96 -7.69 13.47 -2.72
C ASP A 96 -8.21 12.42 -3.70
N GLN A 97 -7.41 12.05 -4.71
CA GLN A 97 -7.73 10.90 -5.57
C GLN A 97 -7.74 9.61 -4.75
N ALA A 98 -6.72 9.38 -3.91
CA ALA A 98 -6.66 8.23 -3.02
C ALA A 98 -7.87 8.15 -2.07
N LYS A 99 -8.28 9.28 -1.47
CA LYS A 99 -9.47 9.36 -0.62
C LYS A 99 -10.75 8.99 -1.37
N ARG A 100 -10.95 9.53 -2.58
CA ARG A 100 -12.12 9.20 -3.42
C ARG A 100 -12.15 7.71 -3.77
N THR A 101 -11.00 7.11 -4.06
CA THR A 101 -10.90 5.67 -4.30
C THR A 101 -11.29 4.88 -3.06
N LEU A 102 -10.76 5.24 -1.88
CA LEU A 102 -11.14 4.59 -0.61
C LEU A 102 -12.62 4.73 -0.27
N ASP A 103 -13.18 5.93 -0.42
CA ASP A 103 -14.61 6.19 -0.19
C ASP A 103 -15.49 5.35 -1.13
N THR A 104 -15.06 5.18 -2.38
CA THR A 104 -15.78 4.37 -3.37
C THR A 104 -15.73 2.90 -3.00
N LEU A 105 -14.57 2.38 -2.60
CA LEU A 105 -14.39 0.99 -2.16
C LEU A 105 -15.13 0.68 -0.86
N HIS A 106 -15.18 1.65 0.06
CA HIS A 106 -15.95 1.52 1.28
C HIS A 106 -17.46 1.52 1.00
N ARG A 107 -17.95 2.45 0.16
CA ARG A 107 -19.38 2.51 -0.22
C ARG A 107 -19.85 1.28 -0.99
N SER A 108 -18.97 0.65 -1.77
CA SER A 108 -19.29 -0.59 -2.49
C SER A 108 -19.28 -1.84 -1.60
N GLY A 109 -18.98 -1.70 -0.30
CA GLY A 109 -18.90 -2.81 0.66
C GLY A 109 -17.69 -3.71 0.48
N GLN A 110 -16.76 -3.33 -0.41
CA GLN A 110 -15.56 -4.08 -0.72
C GLN A 110 -14.44 -3.85 0.30
N LEU A 111 -14.49 -2.74 1.03
CA LEU A 111 -13.54 -2.39 2.07
C LEU A 111 -14.27 -2.18 3.41
N PRO A 112 -13.98 -2.97 4.47
CA PRO A 112 -14.59 -2.78 5.77
C PRO A 112 -14.13 -1.47 6.43
N ASP A 113 -14.98 -0.88 7.29
CA ASP A 113 -14.81 0.46 7.89
C ASP A 113 -13.42 0.67 8.50
N HIS A 114 -12.94 -0.30 9.29
CA HIS A 114 -11.63 -0.23 9.94
C HIS A 114 -10.46 -0.19 8.94
N ALA A 115 -10.60 -0.85 7.78
CA ALA A 115 -9.58 -0.85 6.73
C ALA A 115 -9.62 0.46 5.94
N ALA A 116 -10.80 1.05 5.72
CA ALA A 116 -10.98 2.36 5.11
C ALA A 116 -10.34 3.47 5.95
N GLU A 117 -10.59 3.45 7.26
CA GLU A 117 -10.03 4.42 8.20
C GLU A 117 -8.49 4.31 8.24
N LYS A 118 -7.97 3.09 8.35
CA LYS A 118 -6.52 2.86 8.39
C LYS A 118 -5.83 3.28 7.08
N ALA A 119 -6.39 2.94 5.93
CA ALA A 119 -5.85 3.36 4.64
C ALA A 119 -5.88 4.89 4.47
N THR A 120 -6.92 5.55 4.99
CA THR A 120 -7.01 7.02 5.00
C THR A 120 -5.95 7.65 5.90
N ASP A 121 -5.70 7.06 7.06
CA ASP A 121 -4.65 7.49 7.99
C ASP A 121 -3.24 7.34 7.40
N LEU A 122 -3.00 6.30 6.57
CA LEU A 122 -1.73 6.15 5.84
C LEU A 122 -1.48 7.26 4.84
N VAL A 123 -2.53 7.74 4.17
CA VAL A 123 -2.45 8.81 3.18
C VAL A 123 -2.32 10.19 3.83
N THR A 124 -2.78 10.35 5.08
CA THR A 124 -2.98 11.67 5.69
C THR A 124 -2.18 11.95 6.96
N LYS A 125 -1.92 10.94 7.80
CA LYS A 125 -1.39 11.13 9.16
C LYS A 125 -0.08 10.39 9.43
N GLN A 126 0.14 9.21 8.84
CA GLN A 126 1.31 8.37 9.15
C GLN A 126 2.48 8.58 8.18
N GLY A 127 3.71 8.55 8.71
CA GLY A 127 4.95 8.63 7.92
C GLY A 127 5.43 10.05 7.56
N THR A 128 6.54 10.14 6.85
CA THR A 128 7.06 11.40 6.29
C THR A 128 6.20 11.87 5.12
N ALA A 129 6.34 13.14 4.69
CA ALA A 129 5.61 13.66 3.53
C ALA A 129 5.82 12.83 2.25
N ARG A 130 6.99 12.17 2.14
CA ARG A 130 7.32 11.25 1.05
C ARG A 130 6.57 9.91 1.19
N ASP A 131 6.48 9.35 2.39
CA ASP A 131 5.77 8.10 2.64
C ASP A 131 4.27 8.25 2.37
N GLN A 132 3.68 9.39 2.74
CA GLN A 132 2.28 9.72 2.47
C GLN A 132 1.98 9.82 0.98
N ASP A 133 2.91 10.38 0.18
CA ASP A 133 2.76 10.48 -1.27
C ASP A 133 2.85 9.10 -1.95
N VAL A 134 3.82 8.28 -1.52
CA VAL A 134 3.95 6.89 -2.00
C VAL A 134 2.73 6.05 -1.63
N ALA A 135 2.21 6.20 -0.40
CA ALA A 135 0.99 5.53 0.04
C ALA A 135 -0.24 5.98 -0.76
N ALA A 136 -0.37 7.29 -1.03
CA ALA A 136 -1.46 7.81 -1.87
C ALA A 136 -1.43 7.23 -3.29
N ARG A 137 -0.26 7.18 -3.91
CA ARG A 137 -0.06 6.59 -5.24
C ARG A 137 -0.37 5.09 -5.23
N TRP A 138 0.04 4.38 -4.18
CA TRP A 138 -0.25 2.96 -4.00
C TRP A 138 -1.76 2.69 -3.93
N VAL A 139 -2.49 3.44 -3.10
CA VAL A 139 -3.95 3.27 -2.96
C VAL A 139 -4.68 3.51 -4.29
N VAL A 140 -4.29 4.54 -5.05
CA VAL A 140 -4.91 4.85 -6.35
C VAL A 140 -4.70 3.71 -7.34
N VAL A 141 -3.49 3.15 -7.40
CA VAL A 141 -3.16 2.12 -8.38
C VAL A 141 -3.71 0.75 -7.97
N ALA A 142 -3.51 0.34 -6.71
CA ALA A 142 -3.97 -0.95 -6.21
C ALA A 142 -5.49 -1.03 -6.02
N GLY A 143 -6.15 0.12 -5.85
CA GLY A 143 -7.61 0.24 -5.78
C GLY A 143 -8.32 0.36 -7.14
N ASN A 144 -7.58 0.39 -8.25
CA ASN A 144 -8.16 0.50 -9.58
C ASN A 144 -8.78 -0.84 -10.04
N GLU A 145 -10.05 -0.82 -10.44
CA GLU A 145 -10.77 -2.01 -10.94
C GLU A 145 -10.12 -2.59 -12.20
N ALA A 146 -9.61 -1.74 -13.10
CA ALA A 146 -8.87 -2.19 -14.28
C ALA A 146 -7.56 -2.90 -13.88
N TYR A 147 -6.90 -2.44 -12.81
CA TYR A 147 -5.73 -3.14 -12.28
C TYR A 147 -6.12 -4.51 -11.69
N ARG A 148 -7.21 -4.58 -10.92
CA ARG A 148 -7.71 -5.83 -10.34
C ARG A 148 -8.07 -6.86 -11.42
N SER A 149 -8.77 -6.46 -12.48
CA SER A 149 -9.07 -7.33 -13.62
C SER A 149 -7.81 -7.76 -14.37
N ALA A 150 -6.89 -6.82 -14.65
CA ALA A 150 -5.60 -7.12 -15.28
C ALA A 150 -4.78 -8.13 -14.47
N PHE A 151 -4.73 -7.95 -13.15
CA PHE A 151 -4.09 -8.83 -12.18
C PHE A 151 -4.74 -10.21 -12.16
N GLY A 152 -6.07 -10.30 -12.16
CA GLY A 152 -6.79 -11.57 -12.26
C GLY A 152 -6.48 -12.32 -13.57
N LYS A 153 -6.43 -11.63 -14.70
CA LYS A 153 -6.07 -12.22 -16.01
C LYS A 153 -4.61 -12.70 -16.07
N MET A 154 -3.69 -11.92 -15.48
CA MET A 154 -2.27 -12.26 -15.42
C MET A 154 -2.00 -13.41 -14.44
N LEU A 155 -2.75 -13.49 -13.36
CA LEU A 155 -2.70 -14.65 -12.48
C LEU A 155 -3.29 -15.90 -13.16
N ALA A 156 -4.41 -15.77 -13.88
CA ALA A 156 -5.07 -16.87 -14.61
C ALA A 156 -4.14 -17.50 -15.66
N ASP A 157 -3.50 -16.67 -16.49
CA ASP A 157 -2.48 -17.11 -17.45
C ASP A 157 -1.24 -16.21 -17.33
N PRO A 158 -0.18 -16.65 -16.64
CA PRO A 158 1.05 -15.87 -16.46
C PRO A 158 1.81 -15.60 -17.75
N GLN A 159 1.60 -16.40 -18.79
CA GLN A 159 2.34 -16.28 -20.05
C GLN A 159 1.56 -15.52 -21.11
N LYS A 160 0.22 -15.58 -21.11
CA LYS A 160 -0.61 -14.94 -22.15
C LYS A 160 -1.66 -13.98 -21.58
N GLY A 161 -1.78 -13.85 -20.27
CA GLY A 161 -2.75 -12.96 -19.63
C GLY A 161 -2.63 -11.50 -20.10
N HIS A 162 -1.40 -11.06 -20.39
CA HIS A 162 -1.14 -9.73 -20.95
C HIS A 162 -1.72 -9.51 -22.36
N MET A 163 -1.98 -10.58 -23.11
CA MET A 163 -2.60 -10.50 -24.45
C MET A 163 -4.12 -10.32 -24.37
N LEU A 164 -4.73 -10.67 -23.24
CA LEU A 164 -6.18 -10.56 -23.00
C LEU A 164 -6.57 -9.22 -22.35
N TRP A 165 -5.61 -8.32 -22.19
CA TRP A 165 -5.84 -7.01 -21.59
C TRP A 165 -6.51 -6.05 -22.57
N THR A 166 -7.47 -5.31 -22.04
CA THR A 166 -7.95 -4.10 -22.68
C THR A 166 -6.88 -2.99 -22.59
N PRO A 167 -6.94 -1.94 -23.43
CA PRO A 167 -5.99 -0.82 -23.34
C PRO A 167 -5.98 -0.13 -21.96
N GLN A 168 -7.12 -0.12 -21.28
CA GLN A 168 -7.27 0.46 -19.93
C GLN A 168 -6.58 -0.41 -18.87
N GLU A 169 -6.73 -1.74 -18.96
CA GLU A 169 -6.05 -2.70 -18.09
C GLU A 169 -4.52 -2.65 -18.28
N GLN A 170 -4.06 -2.54 -19.52
CA GLN A 170 -2.63 -2.45 -19.84
C GLN A 170 -1.99 -1.17 -19.27
N GLU A 171 -2.70 -0.04 -19.29
CA GLU A 171 -2.23 1.22 -18.71
C GLU A 171 -2.19 1.15 -17.17
N ALA A 172 -3.25 0.66 -16.54
CA ALA A 172 -3.30 0.47 -15.08
C ALA A 172 -2.18 -0.47 -14.59
N TYR A 173 -1.91 -1.54 -15.35
CA TYR A 173 -0.80 -2.45 -15.07
C TYR A 173 0.58 -1.77 -15.21
N ARG A 174 0.79 -0.97 -16.27
CA ARG A 174 2.03 -0.19 -16.45
C ARG A 174 2.28 0.78 -15.30
N GLN A 175 1.23 1.44 -14.80
CA GLN A 175 1.33 2.35 -13.65
C GLN A 175 1.72 1.61 -12.36
N ALA A 176 1.17 0.41 -12.13
CA ALA A 176 1.55 -0.45 -11.01
C ALA A 176 3.00 -0.92 -11.09
N GLU A 177 3.45 -1.31 -12.27
CA GLU A 177 4.84 -1.69 -12.52
C GLU A 177 5.81 -0.54 -12.29
N GLN A 178 5.49 0.66 -12.78
CA GLN A 178 6.30 1.85 -12.56
C GLN A 178 6.40 2.19 -11.07
N LEU A 179 5.28 2.18 -10.35
CA LEU A 179 5.28 2.42 -8.91
C LEU A 179 6.08 1.35 -8.17
N ARG A 180 5.98 0.08 -8.57
CA ARG A 180 6.77 -1.03 -8.01
C ARG A 180 8.26 -0.84 -8.24
N VAL A 181 8.67 -0.47 -9.46
CA VAL A 181 10.07 -0.21 -9.81
C VAL A 181 10.59 1.01 -9.06
N GLU A 182 9.80 2.06 -8.90
CA GLU A 182 10.18 3.24 -8.12
C GLU A 182 10.32 2.91 -6.63
N MET A 183 9.37 2.16 -6.07
CA MET A 183 9.47 1.64 -4.70
C MET A 183 10.71 0.77 -4.53
N ARG A 184 11.10 -0.02 -5.54
CA ARG A 184 12.32 -0.83 -5.53
C ARG A 184 13.60 0.01 -5.68
N ALA A 185 13.62 0.97 -6.60
CA ALA A 185 14.78 1.81 -6.91
C ALA A 185 15.13 2.76 -5.76
N ASN A 186 14.12 3.20 -5.01
CA ASN A 186 14.29 3.97 -3.79
C ASN A 186 14.83 3.13 -2.60
N MET A 187 15.03 1.83 -2.80
CA MET A 187 15.42 0.84 -1.78
C MET A 187 16.72 0.14 -2.21
N ALA A 188 17.82 0.90 -2.24
CA ALA A 188 19.15 0.39 -2.52
C ALA A 188 19.58 -0.61 -1.42
N GLU A 189 19.23 -1.89 -1.60
CA GLU A 189 19.93 -3.08 -1.04
C GLU A 189 19.23 -4.45 -1.31
N ALA A 190 18.18 -4.52 -2.14
CA ALA A 190 17.52 -5.81 -2.45
C ALA A 190 17.85 -6.31 -3.86
N THR A 191 18.98 -7.01 -4.00
CA THR A 191 19.27 -7.89 -5.15
C THR A 191 18.40 -9.15 -5.06
N GLY A 192 17.51 -9.36 -6.04
CA GLY A 192 16.84 -10.65 -6.26
C GLY A 192 15.35 -10.56 -6.66
N GLY A 193 15.00 -11.19 -7.78
CA GLY A 193 13.62 -11.54 -8.17
C GLY A 193 12.88 -10.52 -9.06
N ALA A 194 12.79 -10.79 -10.37
CA ALA A 194 11.87 -10.12 -11.28
C ALA A 194 10.61 -11.00 -11.44
N GLY A 195 9.64 -10.87 -10.54
CA GLY A 195 8.46 -11.76 -10.58
C GLY A 195 7.22 -11.40 -9.75
N GLY A 196 7.28 -10.50 -8.77
CA GLY A 196 6.14 -10.26 -7.85
C GLY A 196 5.16 -9.17 -8.29
N TYR A 197 3.87 -9.48 -8.41
CA TYR A 197 2.82 -8.51 -8.71
C TYR A 197 2.31 -7.81 -7.42
N MET A 198 1.78 -6.59 -7.56
CA MET A 198 1.21 -5.84 -6.42
C MET A 198 -0.19 -6.37 -6.11
N VAL A 199 -0.45 -6.65 -4.82
CA VAL A 199 -1.75 -7.21 -4.41
C VAL A 199 -2.83 -6.12 -4.47
N PRO A 200 -3.96 -6.34 -5.17
CA PRO A 200 -5.10 -5.44 -5.15
C PRO A 200 -5.72 -5.28 -3.76
N VAL A 201 -6.39 -4.15 -3.51
CA VAL A 201 -6.91 -3.78 -2.18
C VAL A 201 -8.14 -4.61 -1.73
N VAL A 202 -8.84 -5.26 -2.65
CA VAL A 202 -10.09 -6.01 -2.39
C VAL A 202 -9.96 -7.45 -2.86
N LEU A 203 -10.25 -8.41 -1.98
CA LEU A 203 -10.32 -9.85 -2.25
C LEU A 203 -11.72 -10.39 -1.86
N ASP A 204 -12.30 -11.25 -2.68
CA ASP A 204 -13.66 -11.79 -2.54
C ASP A 204 -13.75 -12.95 -1.51
N PRO A 205 -14.84 -13.13 -0.72
CA PRO A 205 -14.86 -14.03 0.42
C PRO A 205 -15.61 -15.35 0.15
N ALA A 206 -15.02 -16.32 -0.55
CA ALA A 206 -15.69 -17.60 -0.84
C ALA A 206 -15.20 -18.83 -0.04
N ILE A 207 -14.06 -18.79 0.67
CA ILE A 207 -13.60 -19.94 1.48
C ILE A 207 -13.98 -19.82 2.96
N MET A 208 -14.58 -20.87 3.51
CA MET A 208 -14.66 -21.11 4.95
C MET A 208 -13.34 -21.72 5.43
N LEU A 209 -12.55 -20.95 6.18
CA LEU A 209 -11.31 -21.44 6.79
C LEU A 209 -11.65 -22.41 7.92
N SER A 210 -11.17 -23.66 7.85
CA SER A 210 -11.32 -24.67 8.90
C SER A 210 -10.07 -24.80 9.79
N SER A 211 -9.09 -23.90 9.63
CA SER A 211 -7.87 -23.84 10.43
C SER A 211 -8.18 -23.32 11.84
N SER A 212 -7.55 -23.89 12.86
CA SER A 212 -7.53 -23.36 14.21
C SER A 212 -6.71 -22.07 14.24
N GLY A 213 -7.31 -20.94 13.87
CA GLY A 213 -6.66 -19.64 13.95
C GLY A 213 -6.42 -19.21 15.40
N SER A 214 -5.40 -18.38 15.63
CA SER A 214 -5.12 -17.72 16.90
C SER A 214 -5.82 -16.36 16.97
N ILE A 215 -6.37 -16.02 18.14
CA ILE A 215 -6.87 -14.67 18.42
C ILE A 215 -5.71 -13.84 18.96
N ASN A 216 -5.35 -12.79 18.22
CA ASN A 216 -4.29 -11.87 18.62
C ASN A 216 -4.71 -10.41 18.40
N PRO A 217 -5.07 -9.68 19.48
CA PRO A 217 -5.47 -8.29 19.42
C PRO A 217 -4.29 -7.32 19.48
N LEU A 218 -3.02 -7.77 19.49
CA LEU A 218 -1.85 -6.89 19.62
C LEU A 218 -1.85 -5.80 18.54
N ARG A 219 -2.19 -6.13 17.29
CA ARG A 219 -2.30 -5.13 16.20
C ARG A 219 -3.39 -4.06 16.44
N ARG A 220 -4.39 -4.34 17.28
CA ARG A 220 -5.49 -3.42 17.60
C ARG A 220 -5.15 -2.54 18.81
N ILE A 221 -4.48 -3.09 19.81
CA ILE A 221 -4.16 -2.38 21.07
C ILE A 221 -2.80 -1.67 21.03
N SER A 222 -1.91 -2.11 20.14
CA SER A 222 -0.55 -1.59 20.04
C SER A 222 -0.39 -0.56 18.93
N ARG A 223 0.74 0.15 18.96
CA ARG A 223 1.06 1.16 17.95
C ARG A 223 1.59 0.50 16.69
N VAL A 224 0.83 0.57 15.59
CA VAL A 224 1.29 0.11 14.27
C VAL A 224 1.87 1.29 13.48
N VAL A 225 3.11 1.17 13.05
CA VAL A 225 3.83 2.16 12.24
C VAL A 225 4.22 1.53 10.92
N GLN A 226 4.05 2.25 9.81
CA GLN A 226 4.59 1.85 8.53
C GLN A 226 5.97 2.47 8.32
N THR A 227 6.90 1.70 7.77
CA THR A 227 8.23 2.19 7.36
C THR A 227 8.53 1.77 5.93
N VAL A 228 9.42 2.52 5.28
CA VAL A 228 9.99 2.19 3.97
C VAL A 228 11.39 1.56 4.18
N GLY A 229 12.12 1.97 5.21
CA GLY A 229 13.47 1.48 5.52
C GLY A 229 13.53 0.04 6.04
N SER A 230 14.75 -0.46 6.24
CA SER A 230 15.02 -1.77 6.87
C SER A 230 14.80 -1.79 8.38
N GLN A 231 14.65 -0.62 9.01
CA GLN A 231 14.44 -0.46 10.44
C GLN A 231 13.60 0.78 10.75
N TRP A 232 12.98 0.78 11.93
CA TRP A 232 12.33 1.96 12.53
C TRP A 232 13.15 2.43 13.73
N SER A 233 13.41 3.74 13.80
CA SER A 233 14.13 4.35 14.92
C SER A 233 13.21 5.32 15.65
N GLY A 234 13.02 5.08 16.95
CA GLY A 234 12.32 5.99 17.85
C GLY A 234 13.27 6.78 18.75
N ILE A 235 12.73 7.75 19.49
CA ILE A 235 13.44 8.48 20.55
C ILE A 235 12.62 8.36 21.82
N THR A 236 13.23 7.92 22.91
CA THR A 236 12.62 7.88 24.24
C THR A 236 13.48 8.64 25.24
N SER A 237 12.84 9.20 26.26
CA SER A 237 13.53 9.89 27.36
C SER A 237 12.92 9.50 28.70
N THR A 238 13.77 9.35 29.71
CA THR A 238 13.36 9.11 31.11
C THR A 238 12.75 10.35 31.78
N GLY A 239 12.83 11.51 31.14
CA GLY A 239 12.39 12.79 31.69
C GLY A 239 13.51 13.52 32.45
N ILE A 240 13.16 14.64 33.08
CA ILE A 240 14.05 15.47 33.90
C ILE A 240 13.48 15.50 35.32
N SER A 241 14.33 15.42 36.34
CA SER A 241 13.92 15.58 37.73
C SER A 241 13.82 17.07 38.08
N ALA A 242 12.76 17.45 38.78
CA ALA A 242 12.61 18.80 39.33
C ALA A 242 12.85 18.73 40.85
N GLU A 243 13.55 19.72 41.39
CA GLU A 243 13.76 19.85 42.82
C GLU A 243 13.03 21.08 43.39
N TRP A 244 12.58 20.97 44.64
CA TRP A 244 12.06 22.12 45.39
C TRP A 244 13.22 22.81 46.12
N LEU A 245 13.46 24.08 45.81
CA LEU A 245 14.37 24.93 46.57
C LEU A 245 13.55 25.68 47.64
N GLY A 246 14.05 25.70 48.88
CA GLY A 246 13.46 26.52 49.94
C GLY A 246 13.53 28.01 49.61
N ALA A 247 12.54 28.78 50.06
CA ALA A 247 12.38 30.20 49.70
C ALA A 247 13.61 31.08 49.99
N ASP A 248 14.41 30.71 50.99
CA ASP A 248 15.62 31.46 51.41
C ASP A 248 16.90 31.05 50.64
N ASN A 249 16.78 30.18 49.64
CA ASN A 249 17.93 29.55 48.98
C ASN A 249 18.04 29.87 47.48
N THR A 250 17.79 31.13 47.11
CA THR A 250 17.75 31.62 45.72
C THR A 250 19.11 31.69 45.02
N ALA A 251 20.21 31.42 45.74
CA ALA A 251 21.58 31.52 45.23
C ALA A 251 22.29 30.16 45.05
N ARG A 252 21.58 29.03 45.22
CA ARG A 252 22.15 27.70 44.96
C ARG A 252 22.11 27.35 43.48
N ALA A 253 23.16 26.69 43.01
CA ALA A 253 23.19 26.11 41.67
C ALA A 253 22.03 25.14 41.49
N MET A 254 21.32 25.27 40.37
CA MET A 254 20.22 24.39 39.99
C MET A 254 20.76 22.98 39.74
N SER A 255 19.98 21.95 40.09
CA SER A 255 20.26 20.58 39.67
C SER A 255 20.45 20.45 38.15
N GLU A 256 21.66 20.04 37.72
CA GLU A 256 21.95 19.67 36.34
C GLU A 256 21.76 18.17 36.16
N GLN A 257 20.56 17.74 35.77
CA GLN A 257 20.31 16.38 35.29
C GLN A 257 19.78 16.44 33.86
N PRO A 258 20.66 16.41 32.83
CA PRO A 258 20.22 16.34 31.46
C PRO A 258 19.41 15.05 31.23
N PRO A 259 18.35 15.10 30.41
CA PRO A 259 17.52 13.93 30.15
C PRO A 259 18.36 12.84 29.46
N VAL A 260 18.31 11.62 29.99
CA VAL A 260 18.88 10.46 29.28
C VAL A 260 17.96 10.15 28.10
N VAL A 261 18.52 10.20 26.90
CA VAL A 261 17.83 9.88 25.64
C VAL A 261 18.28 8.51 25.17
N ALA A 262 17.33 7.62 24.90
CA ALA A 262 17.56 6.32 24.29
C ALA A 262 16.92 6.27 22.90
N ASN A 263 17.58 5.59 21.97
CA ASN A 263 17.12 5.44 20.59
C ASN A 263 16.76 3.97 20.33
N PRO A 264 15.53 3.52 20.67
CA PRO A 264 15.09 2.17 20.35
C PRO A 264 15.05 1.97 18.83
N ASN A 265 15.67 0.89 18.37
CA ASN A 265 15.72 0.50 16.97
C ASN A 265 14.99 -0.83 16.77
N ILE A 266 13.99 -0.85 15.89
CA ILE A 266 13.19 -2.04 15.59
C ILE A 266 13.54 -2.50 14.16
N PRO A 267 14.28 -3.60 13.99
CA PRO A 267 14.58 -4.15 12.68
C PRO A 267 13.34 -4.79 12.05
N VAL A 268 13.24 -4.71 10.72
CA VAL A 268 12.17 -5.35 9.95
C VAL A 268 12.70 -6.66 9.33
N PHE A 269 12.00 -7.76 9.57
CA PHE A 269 12.34 -9.09 9.06
C PHE A 269 11.46 -9.48 7.87
N LEU A 270 11.97 -10.36 7.02
CA LEU A 270 11.21 -10.96 5.92
C LEU A 270 10.47 -12.20 6.42
N GLY A 271 9.18 -12.26 6.15
CA GLY A 271 8.37 -13.47 6.26
C GLY A 271 7.90 -13.91 4.88
N ASP A 272 7.86 -15.22 4.66
CA ASP A 272 7.33 -15.82 3.44
C ASP A 272 6.30 -16.90 3.74
N ALA A 273 5.38 -17.10 2.81
CA ALA A 273 4.44 -18.20 2.83
C ALA A 273 4.36 -18.80 1.43
N PHE A 274 4.64 -20.09 1.33
CA PHE A 274 4.68 -20.82 0.05
C PHE A 274 3.61 -21.90 -0.01
N VAL A 275 2.80 -21.85 -1.07
CA VAL A 275 1.75 -22.83 -1.33
C VAL A 275 2.01 -23.50 -2.69
N PRO A 276 2.48 -24.76 -2.71
CA PRO A 276 2.55 -25.54 -3.94
C PRO A 276 1.17 -26.09 -4.31
N TYR A 277 0.79 -25.98 -5.58
CA TYR A 277 -0.48 -26.50 -6.10
C TYR A 277 -0.27 -27.21 -7.46
N SER A 278 -1.16 -28.13 -7.81
CA SER A 278 -1.10 -28.83 -9.12
C SER A 278 -1.52 -27.89 -10.25
N TYR A 279 -0.81 -27.94 -11.39
CA TYR A 279 -1.18 -27.11 -12.55
C TYR A 279 -2.59 -27.44 -13.09
N GLU A 280 -3.05 -28.68 -12.93
CA GLU A 280 -4.39 -29.14 -13.36
C GLU A 280 -5.48 -28.46 -12.53
N ILE A 281 -5.31 -28.43 -11.21
CA ILE A 281 -6.24 -27.75 -10.28
C ILE A 281 -6.33 -26.26 -10.61
N GLY A 282 -5.20 -25.63 -10.95
CA GLY A 282 -5.16 -24.22 -11.32
C GLY A 282 -5.80 -23.90 -12.69
N MET A 283 -6.04 -24.89 -13.55
CA MET A 283 -6.72 -24.72 -14.84
C MET A 283 -8.21 -25.08 -14.76
N ASP A 284 -8.57 -26.05 -13.91
CA ASP A 284 -9.92 -26.60 -13.83
C ASP A 284 -10.86 -25.79 -12.91
N ILE A 285 -10.31 -25.18 -11.85
CA ILE A 285 -11.09 -24.40 -10.89
C ILE A 285 -11.10 -22.92 -11.30
N ARG A 286 -12.29 -22.38 -11.58
CA ARG A 286 -12.48 -20.92 -11.70
C ARG A 286 -12.32 -20.29 -10.32
N ASP A 287 -11.54 -19.22 -10.22
CA ASP A 287 -11.30 -18.43 -9.00
C ASP A 287 -10.43 -19.05 -7.88
N PHE A 288 -9.77 -20.18 -8.16
CA PHE A 288 -8.78 -20.83 -7.28
C PHE A 288 -7.69 -19.89 -6.71
N GLN A 289 -7.43 -18.80 -7.40
CA GLN A 289 -6.34 -17.86 -7.10
C GLN A 289 -6.72 -16.88 -6.00
N ALA A 290 -7.96 -16.41 -5.98
CA ALA A 290 -8.48 -15.60 -4.88
C ALA A 290 -8.51 -16.43 -3.58
N GLU A 291 -8.86 -17.69 -3.73
CA GLU A 291 -8.93 -18.69 -2.67
C GLU A 291 -7.58 -19.02 -2.03
N ILE A 292 -6.56 -19.38 -2.83
CA ILE A 292 -5.20 -19.59 -2.29
C ILE A 292 -4.68 -18.30 -1.66
N THR A 293 -4.92 -17.14 -2.27
CA THR A 293 -4.44 -15.86 -1.71
C THR A 293 -4.99 -15.65 -0.29
N LYS A 294 -6.27 -15.96 -0.05
CA LYS A 294 -6.87 -15.88 1.29
C LYS A 294 -6.19 -16.82 2.28
N LEU A 295 -5.93 -18.07 1.88
CA LEU A 295 -5.27 -19.06 2.73
C LEU A 295 -3.82 -18.63 3.06
N THR A 296 -3.11 -18.09 2.09
CA THR A 296 -1.73 -17.61 2.27
C THR A 296 -1.69 -16.38 3.17
N LEU A 297 -2.70 -15.49 3.10
CA LEU A 297 -2.82 -14.35 4.01
C LEU A 297 -3.13 -14.79 5.44
N ASP A 298 -4.04 -15.74 5.66
CA ASP A 298 -4.30 -16.30 7.00
C ASP A 298 -3.02 -16.93 7.57
N ALA A 299 -2.28 -17.70 6.77
CA ALA A 299 -1.01 -18.28 7.21
C ALA A 299 0.02 -17.20 7.61
N ALA A 300 0.10 -16.09 6.86
CA ALA A 300 0.95 -14.97 7.22
C ALA A 300 0.50 -14.29 8.52
N ASP A 301 -0.81 -14.10 8.71
CA ASP A 301 -1.37 -13.53 9.93
C ASP A 301 -1.08 -14.40 11.15
N GLN A 302 -1.20 -15.74 11.05
CA GLN A 302 -0.85 -16.65 12.14
C GLN A 302 0.64 -16.62 12.48
N LEU A 303 1.51 -16.54 11.47
CA LEU A 303 2.95 -16.42 11.66
C LEU A 303 3.29 -15.10 12.39
N MET A 304 2.69 -13.99 11.96
CA MET A 304 2.86 -12.68 12.59
C MET A 304 2.35 -12.68 14.04
N ASN A 305 1.16 -13.23 14.29
CA ASN A 305 0.56 -13.30 15.62
C ASN A 305 1.45 -14.07 16.62
N THR A 306 2.04 -15.17 16.18
CA THR A 306 2.98 -15.94 16.98
C THR A 306 4.25 -15.12 17.23
N ALA A 307 4.83 -14.52 16.19
CA ALA A 307 6.04 -13.71 16.30
C ALA A 307 5.88 -12.50 17.23
N TYR A 308 4.74 -11.80 17.20
CA TYR A 308 4.50 -10.64 18.07
C TYR A 308 4.31 -11.01 19.55
N THR A 309 3.96 -12.26 19.84
CA THR A 309 3.76 -12.71 21.23
C THR A 309 5.05 -13.23 21.83
N THR A 310 5.67 -14.23 21.19
CA THR A 310 6.81 -15.00 21.73
C THR A 310 8.05 -14.97 20.83
N GLY A 311 8.08 -14.11 19.80
CA GLY A 311 9.18 -14.09 18.87
C GLY A 311 10.54 -13.73 19.50
N THR A 312 11.62 -14.35 19.00
CA THR A 312 12.95 -14.26 19.60
C THR A 312 13.68 -12.93 19.34
N GLY A 313 13.28 -12.20 18.28
CA GLY A 313 14.00 -11.01 17.81
C GLY A 313 15.21 -11.30 16.93
N VAL A 314 15.53 -12.57 16.65
CA VAL A 314 16.65 -12.99 15.80
C VAL A 314 16.08 -13.73 14.57
N GLY A 315 16.21 -13.12 13.40
CA GLY A 315 15.61 -13.67 12.16
C GLY A 315 14.08 -13.58 12.11
N GLN A 316 13.44 -13.04 13.15
CA GLN A 316 12.00 -12.85 13.28
C GLN A 316 11.72 -11.68 14.24
N PRO A 317 10.52 -11.07 14.19
CA PRO A 317 10.13 -10.01 15.12
C PRO A 317 10.32 -10.40 16.59
N LYS A 318 10.61 -9.42 17.43
CA LYS A 318 10.75 -9.64 18.87
C LYS A 318 9.38 -9.54 19.53
N GLY A 319 8.96 -10.62 20.16
CA GLY A 319 7.65 -10.72 20.80
C GLY A 319 7.58 -9.92 22.09
N LEU A 320 6.37 -9.56 22.49
CA LEU A 320 6.08 -8.86 23.74
C LEU A 320 6.72 -9.58 24.94
N ILE A 321 6.50 -10.89 25.08
CA ILE A 321 6.99 -11.67 26.22
C ILE A 321 8.51 -11.67 26.25
N THR A 322 9.14 -12.01 25.12
CA THR A 322 10.60 -12.01 24.98
C THR A 322 11.22 -10.65 25.30
N ALA A 323 10.59 -9.55 24.86
CA ALA A 323 11.06 -8.21 25.13
C ALA A 323 10.97 -7.83 26.62
N LEU A 324 9.90 -8.24 27.31
CA LEU A 324 9.74 -8.00 28.75
C LEU A 324 10.69 -8.84 29.58
N VAL A 325 10.88 -10.11 29.22
CA VAL A 325 11.85 -11.00 29.86
C VAL A 325 13.28 -10.48 29.69
N ALA A 326 13.64 -10.04 28.48
CA ALA A 326 14.95 -9.46 28.22
C ALA A 326 15.19 -8.13 28.96
N ALA A 327 14.14 -7.34 29.19
CA ALA A 327 14.24 -6.12 29.99
C ALA A 327 14.41 -6.40 31.48
N GLY A 328 13.83 -7.50 31.98
CA GLY A 328 13.94 -7.96 33.36
C GLY A 328 13.51 -6.93 34.41
N GLY A 329 14.02 -7.11 35.62
CA GLY A 329 13.81 -6.19 36.74
C GLY A 329 12.34 -6.01 37.09
N SER A 330 11.87 -4.76 37.16
CA SER A 330 10.47 -4.44 37.50
C SER A 330 9.45 -4.85 36.45
N SER A 331 9.88 -5.24 35.25
CA SER A 331 8.98 -5.65 34.16
C SER A 331 8.46 -7.09 34.35
N VAL A 332 9.17 -7.91 35.14
CA VAL A 332 8.77 -9.30 35.45
C VAL A 332 8.50 -9.41 36.95
N VAL A 333 7.29 -9.85 37.31
CA VAL A 333 6.85 -10.03 38.68
C VAL A 333 6.67 -11.52 38.92
N ALA A 334 7.38 -12.07 39.91
CA ALA A 334 7.24 -13.46 40.29
C ALA A 334 5.95 -13.69 41.10
N SER A 335 5.36 -14.88 40.99
CA SER A 335 4.27 -15.32 41.86
C SER A 335 4.68 -15.35 43.32
N GLY A 336 3.74 -15.06 44.22
CA GLY A 336 3.99 -15.13 45.66
C GLY A 336 4.15 -16.56 46.19
N THR A 337 3.83 -17.59 45.41
CA THR A 337 4.03 -19.00 45.75
C THR A 337 4.52 -19.76 44.52
N ALA A 338 5.53 -20.60 44.71
CA ALA A 338 6.14 -21.39 43.64
C ALA A 338 5.10 -22.23 42.88
N ASP A 339 5.22 -22.23 41.55
CA ASP A 339 4.37 -22.98 40.62
C ASP A 339 2.85 -22.84 40.87
N THR A 340 2.40 -21.76 41.53
CA THR A 340 1.00 -21.61 41.94
C THR A 340 0.47 -20.22 41.61
N PHE A 341 -0.47 -20.14 40.68
CA PHE A 341 -1.17 -18.91 40.34
C PHE A 341 -2.34 -18.64 41.30
N LYS A 342 -2.34 -17.47 41.95
CA LYS A 342 -3.38 -17.05 42.91
C LYS A 342 -3.96 -15.68 42.55
N ALA A 343 -5.17 -15.40 43.06
CA ALA A 343 -5.80 -14.09 42.91
C ALA A 343 -4.94 -12.94 43.45
N SER A 344 -4.16 -13.16 44.51
CA SER A 344 -3.24 -12.17 45.08
C SER A 344 -2.17 -11.71 44.10
N ASP A 345 -1.72 -12.59 43.20
CA ASP A 345 -0.69 -12.28 42.21
C ASP A 345 -1.22 -11.29 41.16
N VAL A 346 -2.51 -11.37 40.82
CA VAL A 346 -3.17 -10.43 39.90
C VAL A 346 -3.18 -9.01 40.48
N TYR A 347 -3.54 -8.87 41.75
CA TYR A 347 -3.49 -7.57 42.44
C TYR A 347 -2.06 -7.06 42.60
N ALA A 348 -1.10 -7.94 42.91
CA ALA A 348 0.31 -7.59 43.01
C ALA A 348 0.85 -7.07 41.67
N LEU A 349 0.49 -7.71 40.56
CA LEU A 349 0.88 -7.29 39.22
C LEU A 349 0.33 -5.89 38.88
N GLN A 350 -0.93 -5.63 39.20
CA GLN A 350 -1.53 -4.31 38.98
C GLN A 350 -0.86 -3.23 39.83
N ASN A 351 -0.59 -3.52 41.10
CA ASN A 351 0.06 -2.60 42.03
C ASN A 351 1.52 -2.31 41.67
N ALA A 352 2.21 -3.26 41.03
CA ALA A 352 3.59 -3.08 40.58
C ALA A 352 3.71 -2.09 39.41
N GLN A 353 2.61 -1.78 38.71
CA GLN A 353 2.63 -0.93 37.53
C GLN A 353 2.92 0.53 37.89
N ALA A 354 3.79 1.16 37.11
CA ALA A 354 4.13 2.56 37.34
C ALA A 354 2.89 3.46 37.13
N PRO A 355 2.57 4.38 38.07
CA PRO A 355 1.32 5.16 38.05
C PRO A 355 1.08 5.94 36.76
N ARG A 356 2.16 6.41 36.11
CA ARG A 356 2.12 7.14 34.83
C ARG A 356 1.44 6.36 33.71
N PHE A 357 1.59 5.04 33.68
CA PHE A 357 1.05 4.18 32.62
C PHE A 357 -0.29 3.52 33.00
N SER A 358 -0.69 3.64 34.27
CA SER A 358 -1.88 2.96 34.83
C SER A 358 -3.19 3.36 34.15
N ALA A 359 -3.29 4.58 33.59
CA ALA A 359 -4.53 5.12 33.04
C ALA A 359 -5.00 4.42 31.76
N ARG A 360 -4.06 3.97 30.92
CA ARG A 360 -4.31 3.30 29.63
C ARG A 360 -3.88 1.83 29.63
N SER A 361 -3.61 1.27 30.80
CA SER A 361 -3.14 -0.12 30.88
C SER A 361 -4.30 -1.10 30.65
N GLU A 362 -4.03 -2.15 29.89
CA GLU A 362 -4.96 -3.24 29.57
C GLU A 362 -4.33 -4.58 29.96
N TRP A 363 -5.14 -5.62 30.05
CA TRP A 363 -4.70 -6.99 30.35
C TRP A 363 -4.66 -7.85 29.10
N VAL A 364 -3.65 -8.70 28.98
CA VAL A 364 -3.60 -9.79 28.00
C VAL A 364 -3.24 -11.10 28.67
N ALA A 365 -3.94 -12.17 28.29
CA ALA A 365 -3.68 -13.52 28.77
C ALA A 365 -4.20 -14.56 27.78
N ALA A 366 -3.72 -15.80 27.87
CA ALA A 366 -4.29 -16.92 27.15
C ALA A 366 -5.68 -17.29 27.72
N LEU A 367 -6.57 -17.84 26.88
CA LEU A 367 -7.92 -18.26 27.30
C LEU A 367 -7.94 -19.22 28.51
N PRO A 368 -7.04 -20.23 28.62
CA PRO A 368 -6.98 -21.08 29.79
C PRO A 368 -6.69 -20.30 31.09
N THR A 369 -5.81 -19.31 31.05
CA THR A 369 -5.53 -18.42 32.19
C THR A 369 -6.74 -17.58 32.57
N ILE A 370 -7.45 -17.02 31.58
CA ILE A 370 -8.70 -16.27 31.80
C ILE A 370 -9.75 -17.16 32.47
N ASN A 371 -9.89 -18.41 32.02
CA ASN A 371 -10.82 -19.38 32.62
C ASN A 371 -10.42 -19.76 34.04
N THR A 372 -9.12 -19.97 34.31
CA THR A 372 -8.61 -20.21 35.66
C THR A 372 -8.97 -19.06 36.60
N MET A 373 -8.82 -17.81 36.14
CA MET A 373 -9.23 -16.63 36.92
C MET A 373 -10.74 -16.56 37.14
N ALA A 374 -11.54 -16.89 36.12
CA ALA A 374 -13.00 -16.89 36.23
C ALA A 374 -13.55 -17.96 37.19
N GLN A 375 -12.78 -19.04 37.40
CA GLN A 375 -13.08 -20.13 38.34
C GLN A 375 -12.60 -19.84 39.77
N MET A 376 -11.84 -18.76 40.01
CA MET A 376 -11.38 -18.43 41.36
C MET A 376 -12.56 -17.98 42.24
N GLU A 377 -12.72 -18.64 43.38
CA GLU A 377 -13.80 -18.39 44.34
C GLU A 377 -13.27 -18.07 45.74
N THR A 378 -14.04 -17.30 46.48
CA THR A 378 -13.87 -17.11 47.92
C THR A 378 -14.26 -18.38 48.67
N THR A 379 -13.89 -18.51 49.94
CA THR A 379 -14.30 -19.63 50.80
C THR A 379 -15.82 -19.81 50.89
N ALA A 380 -16.59 -18.75 50.61
CA ALA A 380 -18.05 -18.76 50.57
C ALA A 380 -18.64 -19.08 49.18
N GLY A 381 -17.82 -19.42 48.17
CA GLY A 381 -18.27 -19.78 46.82
C GLY A 381 -18.59 -18.60 45.90
N ALA A 382 -18.35 -17.36 46.33
CA ALA A 382 -18.49 -16.19 45.46
C ALA A 382 -17.26 -16.06 44.55
N ARG A 383 -17.46 -15.82 43.25
CA ARG A 383 -16.38 -15.57 42.29
C ARG A 383 -15.58 -14.33 42.69
N LEU A 384 -14.26 -14.44 42.70
CA LEU A 384 -13.33 -13.35 43.02
C LEU A 384 -13.30 -12.28 41.92
N PHE A 385 -13.46 -12.68 40.66
CA PHE A 385 -13.44 -11.79 39.49
C PHE A 385 -14.73 -11.92 38.66
N PRO A 386 -15.89 -11.46 39.18
CA PRO A 386 -17.17 -11.58 38.46
C PRO A 386 -17.20 -10.74 37.17
N GLU A 387 -16.40 -9.68 37.11
CA GLU A 387 -16.27 -8.77 35.97
C GLU A 387 -15.67 -9.41 34.70
N LEU A 388 -15.00 -10.56 34.81
CA LEU A 388 -14.44 -11.29 33.66
C LEU A 388 -15.52 -11.69 32.65
N GLY A 389 -16.76 -11.95 33.12
CA GLY A 389 -17.90 -12.21 32.23
C GLY A 389 -18.29 -11.03 31.34
N SER A 390 -17.82 -9.81 31.66
CA SER A 390 -18.00 -8.60 30.86
C SER A 390 -16.75 -8.21 30.05
N GLY A 391 -15.71 -9.06 30.02
CA GLY A 391 -14.45 -8.78 29.35
C GLY A 391 -13.59 -7.73 30.08
N ARG A 392 -13.71 -7.64 31.42
CA ARG A 392 -12.92 -6.71 32.25
C ARG A 392 -12.27 -7.43 33.43
N LEU A 393 -11.16 -6.88 33.90
CA LEU A 393 -10.40 -7.32 35.06
C LEU A 393 -9.83 -6.10 35.78
N LEU A 394 -10.13 -5.97 37.06
CA LEU A 394 -9.75 -4.86 37.95
C LEU A 394 -10.01 -3.49 37.31
N ASN A 395 -11.23 -3.29 36.80
CA ASN A 395 -11.67 -2.08 36.08
C ASN A 395 -10.92 -1.77 34.77
N ARG A 396 -10.14 -2.71 34.23
CA ARG A 396 -9.44 -2.59 32.94
C ARG A 396 -9.94 -3.64 31.95
N SER A 397 -9.80 -3.38 30.66
CA SER A 397 -10.18 -4.34 29.62
C SER A 397 -9.22 -5.53 29.63
N ILE A 398 -9.75 -6.74 29.39
CA ILE A 398 -8.93 -7.94 29.18
C ILE A 398 -9.09 -8.47 27.76
N HIS A 399 -7.98 -8.89 27.19
CA HIS A 399 -7.88 -9.36 25.83
C HIS A 399 -7.27 -10.76 25.79
N GLU A 400 -7.88 -11.65 25.02
CA GLU A 400 -7.31 -12.97 24.78
C GLU A 400 -6.11 -12.86 23.85
N LEU A 401 -4.99 -13.46 24.24
CA LEU A 401 -3.81 -13.62 23.41
C LEU A 401 -3.45 -15.12 23.37
N SER A 402 -3.97 -15.85 22.40
CA SER A 402 -3.94 -17.33 22.42
C SER A 402 -2.53 -17.92 22.32
N ASN A 403 -1.54 -17.14 21.86
CA ASN A 403 -0.13 -17.56 21.77
C ASN A 403 0.67 -17.37 23.08
N MET A 404 0.07 -16.83 24.15
CA MET A 404 0.70 -16.77 25.48
C MET A 404 0.67 -18.13 26.16
N ASP A 405 1.48 -18.26 27.21
CA ASP A 405 1.43 -19.46 28.04
C ASP A 405 0.09 -19.57 28.77
N GLY A 406 -0.56 -20.72 28.63
CA GLY A 406 -1.85 -21.03 29.23
C GLY A 406 -1.76 -22.10 30.31
N ALA A 407 -0.57 -22.63 30.59
CA ALA A 407 -0.34 -23.66 31.58
C ALA A 407 0.72 -23.20 32.61
N VAL A 408 0.63 -23.72 33.82
CA VAL A 408 1.67 -23.56 34.83
C VAL A 408 2.36 -24.91 34.96
N ASN A 409 3.59 -24.99 34.45
CA ASN A 409 4.41 -26.19 34.53
C ASN A 409 5.41 -26.05 35.69
N ALA A 410 5.56 -27.11 36.49
CA ALA A 410 6.48 -27.08 37.61
C ALA A 410 7.92 -26.89 37.13
N THR A 411 8.74 -26.16 37.89
CA THR A 411 10.18 -25.96 37.66
C THR A 411 10.54 -25.23 36.35
N GLN A 412 9.62 -24.44 35.79
CA GLN A 412 9.80 -23.68 34.55
C GLN A 412 9.18 -22.29 34.64
N GLU A 413 9.82 -21.30 34.01
CA GLU A 413 9.30 -19.93 33.91
C GLU A 413 8.01 -19.90 33.08
N ASN A 414 6.88 -19.60 33.72
CA ASN A 414 5.55 -19.59 33.08
C ASN A 414 5.00 -18.16 32.99
N TYR A 415 4.97 -17.60 31.79
CA TYR A 415 4.57 -16.21 31.54
C TYR A 415 3.08 -16.09 31.18
N ILE A 416 2.23 -16.11 32.20
CA ILE A 416 0.80 -16.38 32.02
C ILE A 416 -0.10 -15.15 31.86
N LEU A 417 0.34 -13.97 32.35
CA LEU A 417 -0.49 -12.77 32.43
C LEU A 417 0.36 -11.51 32.24
N ALA A 418 -0.03 -10.62 31.34
CA ALA A 418 0.63 -9.33 31.17
C ALA A 418 -0.35 -8.17 31.36
N TYR A 419 0.15 -7.09 31.96
CA TYR A 419 -0.57 -5.85 32.22
C TYR A 419 0.27 -4.66 31.80
N GLY A 420 -0.27 -3.76 31.00
CA GLY A 420 0.47 -2.56 30.63
C GLY A 420 -0.17 -1.71 29.56
N ASP A 421 0.51 -0.62 29.24
CA ASP A 421 0.11 0.30 28.17
C ASP A 421 0.72 -0.13 26.83
N PHE A 422 -0.10 -0.84 26.04
CA PHE A 422 0.27 -1.41 24.74
C PHE A 422 0.64 -0.37 23.67
N SER A 423 0.36 0.92 23.88
CA SER A 423 0.86 1.96 22.98
C SER A 423 2.38 2.05 22.94
N ASN A 424 3.06 1.48 23.96
CA ASN A 424 4.53 1.38 24.05
C ASN A 424 5.09 0.09 23.42
N PHE A 425 4.24 -0.80 22.91
CA PHE A 425 4.64 -1.87 22.00
C PHE A 425 4.43 -1.39 20.57
N VAL A 426 5.49 -1.44 19.76
CA VAL A 426 5.45 -0.92 18.39
C VAL A 426 5.59 -2.08 17.41
N ILE A 427 4.60 -2.20 16.52
CA ILE A 427 4.63 -3.09 15.38
C ILE A 427 4.98 -2.24 14.16
N VAL A 428 6.01 -2.65 13.45
CA VAL A 428 6.54 -1.95 12.28
C VAL A 428 6.28 -2.81 11.07
N ASP A 429 5.41 -2.36 10.18
CA ASP A 429 5.21 -3.02 8.89
C ASP A 429 5.93 -2.25 7.80
N ARG A 430 6.51 -2.98 6.85
CA ARG A 430 7.10 -2.36 5.67
C ARG A 430 6.14 -2.46 4.49
N ILE A 431 5.93 -1.34 3.83
CA ILE A 431 5.05 -1.26 2.66
C ILE A 431 5.64 -2.15 1.55
N GLY A 432 4.76 -2.88 0.85
CA GLY A 432 5.13 -3.69 -0.33
C GLY A 432 5.06 -5.20 -0.11
N THR A 433 3.99 -5.70 0.52
CA THR A 433 3.64 -7.12 0.45
C THR A 433 3.41 -7.50 -1.02
N THR A 434 4.13 -8.52 -1.49
CA THR A 434 4.08 -8.96 -2.89
C THR A 434 3.72 -10.43 -2.96
N ILE A 435 2.89 -10.78 -3.94
CA ILE A 435 2.60 -12.16 -4.30
C ILE A 435 3.29 -12.46 -5.62
N GLU A 436 4.08 -13.52 -5.62
CA GLU A 436 4.78 -14.04 -6.80
C GLU A 436 4.26 -15.43 -7.13
N LEU A 437 4.05 -15.66 -8.42
CA LEU A 437 3.73 -16.98 -8.92
C LEU A 437 4.99 -17.64 -9.47
N ILE A 438 5.32 -18.83 -8.96
CA ILE A 438 6.36 -19.70 -9.48
C ILE A 438 5.78 -20.56 -10.60
N PRO A 439 6.21 -20.37 -11.87
CA PRO A 439 5.58 -21.01 -13.02
C PRO A 439 5.72 -22.53 -13.07
N ASN A 440 6.86 -23.07 -12.65
CA ASN A 440 7.13 -24.51 -12.62
C ASN A 440 7.99 -24.84 -11.39
N LEU A 441 7.54 -25.77 -10.55
CA LEU A 441 8.37 -26.37 -9.51
C LEU A 441 9.15 -27.55 -10.07
N MET A 442 10.44 -27.59 -9.74
CA MET A 442 11.28 -28.76 -9.99
C MET A 442 11.14 -29.77 -8.85
N ASP A 443 11.10 -31.05 -9.20
CA ASP A 443 11.20 -32.13 -8.23
C ASP A 443 12.63 -32.19 -7.67
N PRO A 444 12.82 -32.05 -6.33
CA PRO A 444 14.14 -32.10 -5.70
C PRO A 444 14.89 -33.43 -5.94
N ALA A 445 14.17 -34.53 -6.18
CA ALA A 445 14.79 -35.85 -6.33
C ALA A 445 15.28 -36.11 -7.76
N THR A 446 14.54 -35.66 -8.76
CA THR A 446 14.83 -35.97 -10.18
C THR A 446 15.29 -34.78 -11.01
N GLY A 447 15.16 -33.55 -10.49
CA GLY A 447 15.46 -32.31 -11.21
C GLY A 447 14.52 -32.03 -12.39
N ARG A 448 13.42 -32.78 -12.52
CA ARG A 448 12.43 -32.63 -13.59
C ARG A 448 11.26 -31.76 -13.14
N PRO A 449 10.54 -31.10 -14.06
CA PRO A 449 9.31 -30.38 -13.72
C PRO A 449 8.29 -31.32 -13.06
N SER A 450 7.78 -30.94 -11.89
CA SER A 450 6.96 -31.80 -11.01
C SER A 450 5.46 -31.76 -11.31
N GLY A 451 5.02 -31.06 -12.37
CA GLY A 451 3.60 -30.80 -12.62
C GLY A 451 2.97 -29.97 -11.48
N LYS A 452 3.75 -29.10 -10.83
CA LYS A 452 3.26 -28.23 -9.77
C LYS A 452 3.68 -26.79 -10.05
N ARG A 453 2.81 -25.86 -9.68
CA ARG A 453 3.04 -24.41 -9.64
C ARG A 453 3.05 -23.96 -8.18
N GLY A 454 3.56 -22.76 -7.92
CA GLY A 454 3.70 -22.27 -6.57
C GLY A 454 3.20 -20.84 -6.46
N LEU A 455 2.55 -20.52 -5.34
CA LEU A 455 2.30 -19.14 -4.95
C LEU A 455 3.19 -18.81 -3.76
N VAL A 456 3.99 -17.76 -3.86
CA VAL A 456 4.76 -17.23 -2.73
C VAL A 456 4.24 -15.85 -2.36
N LEU A 457 3.95 -15.66 -1.08
CA LEU A 457 3.73 -14.35 -0.48
C LEU A 457 5.00 -13.93 0.25
N TYR A 458 5.48 -12.71 -0.01
CA TYR A 458 6.56 -12.10 0.75
C TYR A 458 6.04 -10.86 1.47
N PHE A 459 6.25 -10.79 2.77
CA PHE A 459 5.90 -9.63 3.60
C PHE A 459 7.06 -9.30 4.53
N ARG A 460 7.07 -8.07 5.05
CA ARG A 460 8.16 -7.59 5.92
C ARG A 460 7.59 -6.87 7.13
N THR A 461 7.95 -7.35 8.32
CA THR A 461 7.44 -6.80 9.59
C THR A 461 8.45 -6.93 10.72
N GLY A 462 8.32 -6.11 11.74
CA GLY A 462 9.13 -6.08 12.94
C GLY A 462 8.30 -5.68 14.16
N SER A 463 8.78 -5.99 15.35
CA SER A 463 8.14 -5.57 16.61
C SER A 463 9.15 -5.51 17.74
N ASP A 464 8.95 -4.60 18.68
CA ASP A 464 9.64 -4.59 19.98
C ASP A 464 8.88 -3.70 20.98
N VAL A 465 9.22 -3.85 22.26
CA VAL A 465 8.77 -2.97 23.35
C VAL A 465 9.70 -1.76 23.43
N VAL A 466 9.14 -0.57 23.26
CA VAL A 466 9.89 0.70 23.27
C VAL A 466 10.14 1.20 24.70
N VAL A 467 9.19 1.00 25.61
CA VAL A 467 9.31 1.37 27.03
C VAL A 467 8.93 0.17 27.90
N PRO A 468 9.89 -0.67 28.33
CA PRO A 468 9.60 -1.86 29.14
C PRO A 468 8.91 -1.54 30.47
N ASN A 469 9.24 -0.42 31.10
CA ASN A 469 8.62 0.00 32.37
C ASN A 469 7.11 0.28 32.26
N ALA A 470 6.55 0.37 31.06
CA ALA A 470 5.11 0.51 30.83
C ALA A 470 4.34 -0.82 30.94
N PHE A 471 5.03 -1.94 31.21
CA PHE A 471 4.44 -3.28 31.28
C PHE A 471 4.89 -4.03 32.53
N ARG A 472 4.04 -4.95 32.98
CA ARG A 472 4.32 -5.95 34.00
C ARG A 472 3.89 -7.31 33.46
N LEU A 473 4.79 -8.28 33.57
CA LEU A 473 4.58 -9.66 33.18
C LEU A 473 4.61 -10.53 34.42
N LEU A 474 3.54 -11.28 34.66
CA LEU A 474 3.49 -12.27 35.72
C LEU A 474 4.22 -13.52 35.28
N ASN A 475 5.19 -13.92 36.08
CA ASN A 475 5.92 -15.16 35.94
C ASN A 475 5.58 -16.08 37.11
N VAL A 476 5.05 -17.26 36.80
CA VAL A 476 4.69 -18.25 37.81
C VAL A 476 5.78 -19.31 37.88
N THR A 477 6.65 -19.16 38.86
CA THR A 477 7.76 -20.05 39.21
C THR A 477 7.96 -20.19 40.70
#